data_AF-A0A7T5BSV7-F1
#
_entry.id   AF-A0A7T5BSV7-F1
#
_cell.length_a   1.000
_cell.length_b   1.000
_cell.length_c   1.000
_cell.angle_alpha   90.00
_cell.angle_beta   90.00
_cell.angle_gamma   90.00
#
_symmetry.space_group_name_H-M   'P 1'
#
loop_
_entity.id
_entity.type
_entity.pdbx_description
1 polymer ?
#
loop_
_entity_poly.entity_id
_entity_poly.type
_entity_poly.pdbx_seq_one_letter_code
_entity_poly.pdbx_strand_id
1 'polypeptide(L)'
;MLGAVLTLLLGIIIILAIIAANGYFVAQEFAYMSVDRSRLSTLAEEGNGAAKNALSVTRKTSFMLSGAQLGITITGLLIGFVAEPLVGNSLAVILGTVLALALSTVVQMIFGELYPKNLAIANPEPLALGMARSTNIYLAIFGWLITING
;
A
#
# COMPACT_ATOMS: atom_id res chain seq x y z
N MET A 1 -31.51 -12.49 9.30
CA MET A 1 -30.50 -12.02 10.28
C MET A 1 -29.11 -12.57 9.98
N LEU A 2 -28.94 -13.90 9.78
CA LEU A 2 -27.62 -14.50 9.49
C LEU A 2 -26.93 -13.92 8.23
N GLY A 3 -27.68 -13.72 7.14
CA GLY A 3 -27.13 -13.17 5.89
C GLY A 3 -26.58 -11.75 6.02
N ALA A 4 -27.27 -10.88 6.77
CA ALA A 4 -26.83 -9.50 6.99
C ALA A 4 -25.54 -9.42 7.81
N VAL A 5 -25.39 -10.29 8.82
CA VAL A 5 -24.17 -10.39 9.63
C VAL A 5 -22.99 -10.90 8.79
N LEU A 6 -23.24 -11.88 7.91
CA LEU A 6 -22.20 -12.42 7.03
C LEU A 6 -21.69 -11.36 6.04
N THR A 7 -22.59 -10.60 5.43
CA THR A 7 -22.25 -9.49 4.52
C THR A 7 -21.46 -8.39 5.23
N LEU A 8 -21.83 -8.04 6.46
CA LEU A 8 -21.11 -7.06 7.27
C LEU A 8 -19.68 -7.53 7.58
N LEU A 9 -19.51 -8.76 8.06
CA LEU A 9 -18.20 -9.33 8.37
C LEU A 9 -17.31 -9.39 7.13
N LEU A 10 -17.87 -9.86 6.00
CA LEU A 10 -17.15 -9.89 4.73
C LEU A 10 -16.72 -8.48 4.30
N GLY A 11 -17.62 -7.50 4.44
CA GLY A 11 -17.32 -6.10 4.12
C GLY A 11 -16.21 -5.50 4.97
N ILE A 12 -16.20 -5.77 6.28
CA ILE A 12 -15.13 -5.33 7.17
C ILE A 12 -13.79 -5.95 6.74
N ILE A 13 -13.77 -7.25 6.44
CA ILE A 13 -12.55 -7.94 5.97
C ILE A 13 -12.05 -7.31 4.66
N ILE A 14 -12.95 -7.03 3.71
CA ILE A 14 -12.59 -6.38 2.45
C ILE A 14 -12.01 -4.98 2.70
N ILE A 15 -12.63 -4.16 3.55
CA ILE A 15 -12.13 -2.83 3.89
C ILE A 15 -10.73 -2.93 4.49
N LEU A 16 -10.54 -3.81 5.49
CA LEU A 16 -9.23 -4.02 6.11
C LEU A 16 -8.17 -4.48 5.10
N ALA A 17 -8.54 -5.34 4.15
CA ALA A 17 -7.66 -5.77 3.09
C ALA A 17 -7.27 -4.60 2.15
N ILE A 18 -8.21 -3.73 1.80
CA ILE A 18 -7.93 -2.56 0.96
C ILE A 18 -7.05 -1.55 1.72
N ILE A 19 -7.29 -1.34 3.02
CA ILE A 19 -6.44 -0.49 3.87
C ILE A 19 -5.01 -1.03 3.91
N ALA A 20 -4.85 -2.33 4.14
CA ALA A 20 -3.56 -2.97 4.16
C ALA A 20 -2.84 -2.87 2.80
N ALA A 21 -3.57 -3.03 1.70
CA ALA A 21 -3.03 -2.84 0.35
C ALA A 21 -2.58 -1.39 0.11
N ASN A 22 -3.38 -0.40 0.51
CA ASN A 22 -3.00 1.01 0.42
C ASN A 22 -1.72 1.29 1.22
N GLY A 23 -1.69 0.83 2.47
CA GLY A 23 -0.52 0.97 3.33
C GLY A 23 0.72 0.28 2.78
N TYR A 24 0.56 -0.86 2.12
CA TYR A 24 1.64 -1.53 1.41
C TYR A 24 2.21 -0.66 0.28
N PHE A 25 1.36 -0.06 -0.56
CA PHE A 25 1.84 0.82 -1.64
C PHE A 25 2.53 2.08 -1.11
N VAL A 26 1.98 2.70 -0.06
CA VAL A 26 2.60 3.85 0.62
C VAL A 26 3.95 3.45 1.22
N ALA A 27 4.04 2.32 1.92
CA ALA A 27 5.32 1.85 2.48
C ALA A 27 6.35 1.60 1.37
N GLN A 28 5.94 1.01 0.25
CA GLN A 28 6.80 0.81 -0.92
C GLN A 28 7.36 2.12 -1.47
N GLU A 29 6.48 3.08 -1.74
CA GLU A 29 6.82 4.40 -2.28
C GLU A 29 7.89 5.07 -1.40
N PHE A 30 7.60 5.22 -0.11
CA PHE A 30 8.49 5.91 0.80
C PHE A 30 9.77 5.12 1.10
N ALA A 31 9.72 3.79 1.18
CA ALA A 31 10.91 2.98 1.46
C ALA A 31 11.94 3.10 0.33
N TYR A 32 11.51 3.00 -0.93
CA TYR A 32 12.42 3.14 -2.06
C TYR A 32 12.84 4.59 -2.35
N MET A 33 12.04 5.59 -1.94
CA MET A 33 12.46 6.99 -1.97
C MET A 33 13.53 7.32 -0.92
N SER A 34 13.48 6.66 0.23
CA SER A 34 14.36 6.96 1.38
C SER A 34 15.54 6.00 1.54
N VAL A 35 15.63 4.91 0.78
CA VAL A 35 16.72 3.93 0.89
C VAL A 35 18.04 4.42 0.29
N ASP A 36 19.15 4.14 0.98
CA ASP A 36 20.49 4.42 0.47
C ASP A 36 20.92 3.39 -0.59
N ARG A 37 21.01 3.85 -1.84
CA ARG A 37 21.41 3.02 -2.98
C ARG A 37 22.87 2.53 -2.88
N SER A 38 23.76 3.31 -2.27
CA SER A 38 25.16 2.94 -2.08
C SER A 38 25.24 1.72 -1.17
N ARG A 39 24.54 1.77 -0.04
CA ARG A 39 24.50 0.67 0.92
C ARG A 39 23.81 -0.58 0.39
N LEU A 40 22.74 -0.42 -0.40
CA LEU A 40 22.16 -1.55 -1.14
C LEU A 40 23.14 -2.16 -2.16
N SER A 41 23.99 -1.36 -2.80
CA SER A 41 25.03 -1.85 -3.71
C SER A 41 26.07 -2.68 -2.97
N THR A 42 26.57 -2.18 -1.83
CA THR A 42 27.51 -2.92 -0.97
C THR A 42 26.93 -4.27 -0.54
N LEU A 43 25.70 -4.28 -0.01
CA LEU A 43 25.03 -5.52 0.40
C LEU A 43 24.81 -6.50 -0.77
N ALA A 44 24.54 -5.98 -1.97
CA ALA A 44 24.38 -6.78 -3.17
C ALA A 44 25.71 -7.42 -3.62
N GLU A 45 26.82 -6.68 -3.51
CA GLU A 45 28.18 -7.16 -3.78
C GLU A 45 28.61 -8.24 -2.77
N GLU A 46 28.20 -8.10 -1.51
CA GLU A 46 28.38 -9.12 -0.45
C GLU A 46 27.53 -10.39 -0.67
N GLY A 47 26.72 -10.45 -1.73
CA GLY A 47 25.96 -11.64 -2.12
C GLY A 47 24.51 -11.67 -1.65
N ASN A 48 24.00 -10.59 -1.03
CA ASN A 48 22.60 -10.54 -0.59
C ASN A 48 21.63 -10.45 -1.78
N GLY A 49 20.88 -11.53 -2.02
CA GLY A 49 19.91 -11.62 -3.11
C GLY A 49 18.74 -10.63 -2.99
N ALA A 50 18.32 -10.27 -1.77
CA ALA A 50 17.30 -9.26 -1.56
C ALA A 50 17.82 -7.86 -1.90
N ALA A 51 19.09 -7.56 -1.58
CA ALA A 51 19.74 -6.31 -1.93
C ALA A 51 19.89 -6.13 -3.44
N LYS A 52 20.26 -7.20 -4.17
CA LYS A 52 20.27 -7.21 -5.64
C LYS A 52 18.90 -6.85 -6.22
N ASN A 53 17.84 -7.44 -5.68
CA ASN A 53 16.47 -7.16 -6.11
C ASN A 53 16.04 -5.72 -5.80
N ALA A 54 16.29 -5.24 -4.57
CA ALA A 54 15.97 -3.87 -4.17
C ALA A 54 16.74 -2.85 -5.02
N LEU A 55 18.02 -3.09 -5.28
CA LEU A 55 18.85 -2.26 -6.15
C LEU A 55 18.29 -2.19 -7.58
N SER A 56 17.84 -3.32 -8.15
CA SER A 56 17.16 -3.34 -9.45
C SER A 56 15.90 -2.46 -9.45
N VAL A 57 15.08 -2.53 -8.40
CA VAL A 57 13.89 -1.68 -8.26
C VAL A 57 14.26 -0.20 -8.22
N THR A 58 15.30 0.18 -7.47
CA THR A 58 15.74 1.58 -7.40
C THR A 58 16.25 2.13 -8.75
N ARG A 59 16.72 1.28 -9.68
CA ARG A 59 17.06 1.71 -11.04
C ARG A 59 15.83 2.05 -11.89
N LYS A 60 14.67 1.48 -11.55
CA LYS A 60 13.36 1.73 -12.18
C LYS A 60 12.45 2.57 -11.27
N THR A 61 13.03 3.44 -10.44
CA THR A 61 12.28 4.22 -9.43
C THR A 61 11.08 4.92 -10.03
N SER A 62 11.21 5.62 -11.16
CA SER A 62 10.09 6.33 -11.78
C SER A 62 8.91 5.42 -12.12
N PHE A 63 9.18 4.23 -12.67
CA PHE A 63 8.14 3.24 -12.97
C PHE A 63 7.50 2.70 -11.69
N MET A 64 8.32 2.35 -10.70
CA MET A 64 7.82 1.83 -9.43
C MET A 64 6.94 2.85 -8.72
N LEU A 65 7.35 4.13 -8.70
CA LEU A 65 6.56 5.23 -8.14
C LEU A 65 5.23 5.39 -8.87
N SER A 66 5.21 5.37 -10.21
CA SER A 66 3.96 5.41 -10.97
C SER A 66 3.05 4.23 -10.64
N GLY A 67 3.61 3.03 -10.48
CA GLY A 67 2.86 1.84 -10.07
C GLY A 67 2.29 1.94 -8.66
N ALA A 68 3.09 2.42 -7.69
CA ALA A 68 2.65 2.65 -6.32
C ALA A 68 1.53 3.70 -6.26
N GLN A 69 1.67 4.82 -6.98
CA GLN A 69 0.66 5.87 -7.01
C GLN A 69 -0.65 5.41 -7.67
N LEU A 70 -0.57 4.61 -8.74
CA LEU A 70 -1.73 3.98 -9.34
C LEU A 70 -2.39 3.01 -8.35
N GLY A 71 -1.60 2.22 -7.62
CA GLY A 71 -2.07 1.36 -6.54
C GLY A 71 -2.85 2.13 -5.47
N ILE A 72 -2.25 3.20 -4.92
CA ILE A 72 -2.87 4.11 -3.94
C ILE A 72 -4.19 4.69 -4.46
N THR A 73 -4.21 5.11 -5.72
CA THR A 73 -5.42 5.68 -6.33
C THR A 73 -6.54 4.64 -6.42
N ILE A 74 -6.22 3.43 -6.91
CA ILE A 74 -7.21 2.35 -7.00
C ILE A 74 -7.71 1.95 -5.61
N THR A 75 -6.82 1.79 -4.63
CA THR A 75 -7.23 1.43 -3.27
C THR A 75 -8.07 2.53 -2.62
N GLY A 76 -7.72 3.80 -2.83
CA GLY A 76 -8.52 4.94 -2.37
C GLY A 76 -9.93 4.95 -2.95
N LEU A 77 -10.07 4.72 -4.26
CA LEU A 77 -11.38 4.60 -4.91
C LEU A 77 -12.19 3.41 -4.38
N LEU A 78 -11.55 2.25 -4.23
CA LEU A 78 -12.21 1.05 -3.70
C LEU A 78 -12.69 1.26 -2.27
N ILE A 79 -11.90 1.90 -1.41
CA ILE A 79 -12.34 2.31 -0.07
C ILE A 79 -13.55 3.22 -0.16
N GLY A 80 -13.54 4.24 -1.02
CA GLY A 80 -14.68 5.15 -1.21
C GLY A 80 -15.98 4.41 -1.56
N PHE A 81 -15.93 3.45 -2.48
CA PHE A 81 -17.10 2.67 -2.88
C PHE A 81 -17.58 1.66 -1.83
N VAL A 82 -16.69 1.15 -0.99
CA VAL A 82 -16.95 0.04 -0.08
C VAL A 82 -17.23 0.52 1.35
N ALA A 83 -16.63 1.63 1.79
CA ALA A 83 -16.73 2.14 3.15
C ALA A 83 -18.13 2.65 3.51
N GLU A 84 -18.79 3.38 2.58
CA GLU A 84 -20.12 3.94 2.80
C GLU A 84 -21.21 2.84 3.02
N PRO A 85 -21.37 1.83 2.13
CA PRO A 85 -22.41 0.82 2.29
C PRO A 85 -22.19 -0.13 3.48
N LEU A 86 -20.94 -0.37 3.89
CA LEU A 86 -20.62 -1.38 4.91
C LEU A 86 -20.43 -0.80 6.31
N VAL A 87 -19.92 0.42 6.42
CA VAL A 87 -19.52 1.01 7.69
C VAL A 87 -20.27 2.32 7.94
N GLY A 88 -20.49 3.12 6.89
CA GLY A 88 -21.21 4.39 6.95
C GLY A 88 -22.60 4.26 7.54
N ASN A 89 -23.44 3.36 7.03
CA ASN A 89 -24.82 3.20 7.50
C ASN A 89 -24.93 2.71 8.95
N SER A 90 -24.05 1.80 9.38
CA SER A 90 -24.13 1.23 10.73
C SER A 90 -23.56 2.17 11.80
N LEU A 91 -22.44 2.85 11.51
CA LEU A 91 -21.87 3.84 12.42
C LEU A 91 -22.68 5.15 12.44
N ALA A 92 -23.28 5.56 11.32
CA ALA A 92 -24.10 6.77 11.26
C ALA A 92 -25.33 6.68 12.18
N VAL A 93 -25.92 5.49 12.32
CA VAL A 93 -27.06 5.26 13.23
C VAL A 93 -26.67 5.43 14.70
N ILE A 94 -25.41 5.14 15.07
CA ILE A 94 -24.94 5.14 16.47
C ILE A 94 -24.29 6.48 16.85
N LEU A 95 -23.51 7.07 15.94
CA LEU A 95 -22.64 8.22 16.20
C LEU A 95 -23.06 9.49 15.44
N GLY A 96 -24.01 9.38 14.50
CA GLY A 96 -24.31 10.41 13.52
C GLY A 96 -23.36 10.36 12.33
N THR A 97 -23.89 10.58 11.13
CA THR A 97 -23.17 10.42 9.85
C THR A 97 -21.85 11.18 9.81
N VAL A 98 -21.83 12.42 10.29
CA VAL A 98 -20.62 13.28 10.26
C VAL A 98 -19.50 12.71 11.13
N LEU A 99 -19.82 12.27 12.36
CA LEU A 99 -18.82 11.74 13.29
C LEU A 99 -18.30 10.37 12.84
N ALA A 100 -19.20 9.53 12.32
CA ALA A 100 -18.86 8.23 11.73
C ALA A 100 -17.86 8.37 10.56
N LEU A 101 -18.14 9.28 9.63
CA LEU A 101 -17.27 9.56 8.49
C LEU A 101 -15.92 10.15 8.93
N ALA A 102 -15.93 11.07 9.89
CA ALA A 102 -14.71 11.67 10.44
C ALA A 102 -13.79 10.60 11.08
N LEU A 103 -14.33 9.74 11.95
CA LEU A 103 -13.57 8.66 12.57
C LEU A 103 -13.05 7.66 11.55
N SER A 104 -13.89 7.24 10.59
CA SER A 104 -13.47 6.33 9.53
C SER A 104 -12.32 6.91 8.70
N THR A 105 -12.38 8.21 8.39
CA THR A 105 -11.32 8.91 7.66
C THR A 105 -10.02 8.96 8.46
N VAL A 106 -10.10 9.25 9.76
CA VAL A 106 -8.92 9.28 10.63
C VAL A 106 -8.26 7.90 10.73
N VAL A 107 -9.06 6.84 10.94
CA VAL A 107 -8.55 5.47 11.00
C VAL A 107 -7.88 5.10 9.68
N GLN A 108 -8.53 5.37 8.55
CA GLN A 108 -7.98 5.16 7.22
C GLN A 108 -6.64 5.88 7.02
N MET A 109 -6.58 7.16 7.38
CA MET A 109 -5.38 7.98 7.21
C MET A 109 -4.23 7.46 8.08
N ILE A 110 -4.51 7.07 9.33
CA ILE A 110 -3.47 6.56 10.23
C ILE A 110 -2.92 5.23 9.70
N PHE A 111 -3.79 4.23 9.48
CA PHE A 111 -3.34 2.87 9.19
C PHE A 111 -3.01 2.64 7.72
N GLY A 112 -3.69 3.35 6.82
CA GLY A 112 -3.50 3.25 5.38
C GLY A 112 -2.37 4.13 4.86
N GLU A 113 -2.00 5.21 5.55
CA GLU A 113 -1.02 6.17 5.03
C GLU A 113 0.09 6.51 6.03
N LEU A 114 -0.25 7.15 7.15
CA LEU A 114 0.75 7.76 8.05
C LEU A 114 1.63 6.73 8.75
N TYR A 115 1.05 5.63 9.24
CA TYR A 115 1.81 4.58 9.91
C TYR A 115 2.76 3.86 8.94
N PRO A 116 2.31 3.34 7.78
CA PRO A 116 3.20 2.76 6.78
C PRO A 116 4.29 3.72 6.29
N LYS A 117 3.94 4.98 6.08
CA LYS A 117 4.89 6.03 5.69
C LYS A 117 5.96 6.25 6.75
N ASN A 118 5.57 6.43 8.01
CA ASN A 118 6.52 6.63 9.10
C ASN A 118 7.45 5.43 9.27
N LEU A 119 6.93 4.21 9.15
CA LEU A 119 7.76 2.99 9.18
C LEU A 119 8.77 2.97 8.03
N ALA A 120 8.33 3.32 6.81
CA ALA A 120 9.17 3.36 5.62
C ALA A 120 10.28 4.40 5.72
N ILE A 121 10.00 5.55 6.31
CA ILE A 121 11.00 6.61 6.54
C ILE A 121 11.96 6.23 7.67
N ALA A 122 11.46 5.62 8.75
CA ALA A 122 12.27 5.24 9.90
C ALA A 122 13.22 4.07 9.59
N ASN A 123 12.78 3.10 8.79
CA ASN A 123 13.54 1.89 8.48
C ASN A 123 13.45 1.52 6.97
N PRO A 124 14.01 2.36 6.08
CA PRO A 124 13.84 2.19 4.63
C PRO A 124 14.54 0.95 4.07
N GLU A 125 15.73 0.61 4.57
CA GLU A 125 16.50 -0.56 4.12
C GLU A 125 15.77 -1.90 4.32
N PRO A 126 15.41 -2.31 5.54
CA PRO A 126 14.78 -3.61 5.76
C PRO A 126 13.43 -3.72 5.05
N LEU A 127 12.68 -2.62 4.93
CA LEU A 127 11.44 -2.58 4.16
C LEU A 127 11.70 -2.72 2.66
N ALA A 128 12.64 -1.96 2.09
CA ALA A 128 13.00 -2.06 0.68
C ALA A 128 13.50 -3.47 0.30
N LEU A 129 14.25 -4.12 1.18
CA LEU A 129 14.73 -5.50 1.01
C LEU A 129 13.58 -6.52 1.11
N GLY A 130 12.73 -6.40 2.13
CA GLY A 130 11.59 -7.30 2.34
C GLY A 130 10.56 -7.21 1.21
N MET A 131 10.34 -6.01 0.68
CA MET A 131 9.38 -5.76 -0.40
C MET A 131 9.96 -6.01 -1.80
N ALA A 132 11.28 -6.18 -1.94
CA ALA A 132 11.95 -6.29 -3.24
C ALA A 132 11.37 -7.37 -4.16
N ARG A 133 11.02 -8.53 -3.59
CA ARG A 133 10.43 -9.64 -4.35
C ARG A 133 9.03 -9.31 -4.86
N SER A 134 8.15 -8.83 -3.99
CA SER A 134 6.78 -8.48 -4.35
C SER A 134 6.74 -7.30 -5.33
N THR A 135 7.63 -6.31 -5.15
CA THR A 135 7.79 -5.22 -6.11
C THR A 135 8.19 -5.74 -7.49
N ASN A 136 9.18 -6.63 -7.60
CA ASN A 136 9.60 -7.16 -8.89
C ASN A 136 8.52 -8.01 -9.59
N ILE A 137 7.71 -8.77 -8.84
CA ILE A 137 6.57 -9.52 -9.40
C ILE A 137 5.53 -8.56 -9.98
N TYR A 138 5.17 -7.52 -9.23
CA TYR A 138 4.27 -6.47 -9.68
C TYR A 138 4.80 -5.78 -10.95
N LEU A 139 6.07 -5.38 -10.94
CA LEU A 139 6.73 -4.74 -12.08
C LEU A 139 6.77 -5.66 -13.32
N ALA A 140 6.86 -6.98 -13.15
CA ALA A 140 6.82 -7.93 -14.26
C ALA A 140 5.42 -8.05 -14.87
N ILE A 141 4.37 -8.06 -14.04
CA ILE A 141 2.96 -8.13 -14.47
C ILE A 141 2.55 -6.83 -15.20
N PHE A 142 2.86 -5.68 -14.61
CA PHE A 142 2.54 -4.37 -15.19
C PHE A 142 3.57 -3.88 -16.23
N GLY A 143 4.70 -4.59 -16.36
CA GLY A 143 5.77 -4.31 -17.31
C GLY A 143 5.28 -4.22 -18.76
N TRP A 144 4.38 -5.13 -19.15
CA TRP A 144 3.81 -5.17 -20.51
C TRP A 144 2.99 -3.91 -20.85
N LEU A 145 2.32 -3.31 -19.86
CA LEU A 145 1.47 -2.13 -20.07
C LEU A 145 2.29 -0.86 -20.34
N ILE A 146 3.56 -0.83 -19.95
CA ILE A 146 4.39 0.38 -19.95
C ILE A 146 5.55 0.27 -20.97
N THR A 147 5.99 -0.93 -21.38
CA THR A 147 6.93 -1.09 -22.51
C THR A 147 6.37 -0.70 -23.87
N ILE A 148 5.08 -0.34 -23.97
CA ILE A 148 4.45 0.13 -25.21
C ILE A 148 4.76 1.62 -25.50
N ASN A 149 5.26 2.39 -24.53
CA ASN A 149 5.57 3.82 -24.66
C ASN A 149 7.05 4.20 -24.42
N GLY A 150 7.99 3.25 -24.57
CA GLY A 150 9.43 3.47 -24.40
C GLY A 150 10.23 3.17 -25.64
#